data_AF-A0A661R1P0-F1
#
_entry.id   AF-A0A661R1P0-F1
#
_cell.length_a   1.000
_cell.length_b   1.000
_cell.length_c   1.000
_cell.angle_alpha   90.00
_cell.angle_beta   90.00
_cell.angle_gamma   90.00
#
_symmetry.space_group_name_H-M   'P 1'
#
loop_
_entity.id
_entity.type
_entity.pdbx_description
1 polymer ?
#
loop_
_entity_poly.entity_id
_entity_poly.type
_entity_poly.pdbx_seq_one_letter_code
_entity_poly.pdbx_strand_id
1 'polypeptide(L)' 'PELKGCHTQGDSLEEVLENIKEAIELYLETLSPHEREYCLNKEILTTSMEVKVA' A
#
# COMPACT_ATOMS: atom_id res chain seq x y z
N PRO A 1 5.83 -1.25 -6.17
CA PRO A 1 5.00 -1.58 -4.98
C PRO A 1 5.88 -1.89 -3.77
N GLU A 2 5.53 -1.30 -2.63
CA GLU A 2 6.23 -1.38 -1.34
C GLU A 2 6.05 -2.75 -0.68
N LEU A 3 4.90 -3.38 -0.92
CA LEU A 3 4.57 -4.74 -0.50
C LEU A 3 4.53 -5.62 -1.75
N LYS A 4 5.59 -6.39 -1.96
CA LYS A 4 5.77 -7.15 -3.21
C LYS A 4 4.69 -8.23 -3.32
N GLY A 5 3.94 -8.23 -4.42
CA GLY A 5 2.90 -9.21 -4.69
C GLY A 5 1.57 -8.92 -4.00
N CYS A 6 1.45 -7.83 -3.23
CA CYS A 6 0.19 -7.42 -2.62
C CYS A 6 -0.65 -6.67 -3.67
N HIS A 7 -1.51 -7.42 -4.36
CA HIS A 7 -2.40 -6.92 -5.39
C HIS A 7 -3.79 -7.50 -5.17
N THR A 8 -4.81 -6.68 -5.39
CA THR A 8 -6.21 -7.09 -5.27
C THR A 8 -7.01 -6.60 -6.47
N GLN A 9 -8.14 -7.24 -6.69
CA GLN A 9 -9.11 -6.91 -7.73
C GLN A 9 -10.51 -7.06 -7.16
N GLY A 10 -11.50 -6.42 -7.78
CA GLY A 10 -12.89 -6.43 -7.36
C GLY A 10 -13.77 -5.72 -8.40
N ASP A 11 -15.06 -5.93 -8.32
CA ASP A 11 -16.06 -5.36 -9.24
C ASP A 11 -16.39 -3.90 -8.90
N SER A 12 -16.02 -3.44 -7.70
CA SER A 12 -16.21 -2.07 -7.24
C SER A 12 -14.96 -1.49 -6.55
N LEU A 13 -14.88 -0.16 -6.47
CA LEU A 13 -13.80 0.51 -5.74
C LEU A 13 -13.81 0.15 -4.25
N GLU A 14 -14.99 0.10 -3.62
CA GLU A 14 -15.15 -0.33 -2.24
C GLU A 14 -14.55 -1.72 -2.02
N GLU A 15 -14.90 -2.69 -2.87
CA GLU A 15 -14.41 -4.06 -2.77
C GLU A 15 -12.88 -4.13 -2.94
N VAL A 16 -12.32 -3.41 -3.92
CA VAL A 16 -10.86 -3.35 -4.11
C VAL A 16 -10.17 -2.78 -2.87
N LEU A 17 -10.75 -1.75 -2.25
CA LEU A 17 -10.24 -1.10 -1.05
C LEU A 17 -10.39 -1.96 0.22
N GLU A 18 -11.43 -2.77 0.31
CA GLU A 18 -11.58 -3.75 1.39
C GLU A 18 -10.56 -4.88 1.22
N ASN A 19 -10.51 -5.49 0.04
CA ASN A 19 -9.58 -6.58 -0.28
C ASN A 19 -8.13 -6.16 -0.04
N ILE A 20 -7.73 -4.94 -0.45
CA ILE A 20 -6.32 -4.51 -0.29
C ILE A 20 -5.95 -4.32 1.19
N LYS A 21 -6.88 -3.90 2.06
CA LYS A 21 -6.62 -3.79 3.50
C LYS A 21 -6.34 -5.17 4.10
N GLU A 22 -7.19 -6.15 3.79
CA GLU A 22 -7.01 -7.52 4.27
C GLU A 22 -5.70 -8.12 3.74
N ALA A 23 -5.38 -7.93 2.45
CA ALA A 23 -4.15 -8.44 1.86
C ALA A 23 -2.89 -7.81 2.50
N ILE A 24 -2.95 -6.52 2.86
CA ILE A 24 -1.88 -5.84 3.59
C ILE A 24 -1.72 -6.44 4.99
N GLU A 25 -2.82 -6.62 5.73
CA GLU A 25 -2.80 -7.21 7.08
C GLU A 25 -2.18 -8.61 7.05
N LEU A 26 -2.67 -9.49 6.17
CA LEU A 26 -2.14 -10.84 5.99
C LEU A 26 -0.66 -10.84 5.60
N TYR A 27 -0.23 -9.94 4.71
CA TYR A 27 1.19 -9.83 4.34
C TYR A 27 2.04 -9.50 5.57
N LEU A 28 1.65 -8.47 6.35
CA LEU A 28 2.40 -8.01 7.51
C LEU A 28 2.46 -9.07 8.64
N GLU A 29 1.44 -9.92 8.76
CA GLU A 29 1.43 -11.04 9.71
C GLU A 29 2.46 -12.13 9.38
N THR A 30 2.84 -12.29 8.12
CA THR A 30 3.87 -13.26 7.71
C THR A 30 5.30 -12.80 7.93
N LEU A 31 5.50 -11.50 8.20
CA LEU A 31 6.82 -10.91 8.35
C LEU A 31 7.37 -11.11 9.77
N SER A 32 8.71 -11.18 9.88
CA SER A 32 9.36 -11.01 11.18
C SER A 32 9.13 -9.60 11.74
N PRO A 33 9.23 -9.39 13.06
CA PRO A 33 9.05 -8.06 13.66
C PRO A 33 9.93 -6.98 13.04
N HIS A 34 11.18 -7.32 12.70
CA HIS A 34 12.12 -6.39 12.06
C HIS A 34 11.72 -6.04 10.62
N GLU A 35 11.28 -7.01 9.83
CA GLU A 35 10.78 -6.77 8.47
C GLU A 35 9.50 -5.93 8.48
N ARG A 36 8.60 -6.19 9.42
CA ARG A 36 7.38 -5.41 9.61
C ARG A 36 7.69 -3.96 10.00
N GLU A 37 8.63 -3.74 10.91
CA GLU A 37 9.09 -2.40 11.29
C GLU A 37 9.68 -1.63 10.09
N TYR A 38 10.49 -2.31 9.27
CA TYR A 38 11.02 -1.73 8.03
C TYR A 38 9.93 -1.31 7.03
N CYS A 39 8.85 -2.10 6.91
CA CYS A 39 7.71 -1.77 6.05
C CYS A 39 6.93 -0.53 6.56
N LEU A 40 6.81 -0.35 7.87
CA LEU A 40 6.00 0.72 8.49
C LEU A 40 6.74 2.06 8.65
N ASN A 41 8.08 2.03 8.75
CA ASN A 41 8.88 3.23 9.02
C ASN A 41 9.29 4.01 7.75
N LYS A 42 8.51 3.95 6.67
CA LYS A 42 8.82 4.67 5.42
C LYS A 42 8.22 6.08 5.45
N GLU A 43 9.08 7.10 5.41
CA GLU A 43 8.65 8.49 5.26
C GLU A 43 8.12 8.73 3.83
N ILE A 44 6.91 9.29 3.72
CA ILE A 44 6.35 9.75 2.45
C ILE A 44 6.55 11.27 2.35
N LEU A 45 7.41 11.69 1.41
CA LEU A 45 7.59 13.11 1.09
C LEU A 45 6.70 13.48 -0.10
N THR A 46 5.60 14.18 0.17
CA THR A 46 4.68 14.67 -0.88
C THR A 46 4.90 16.16 -1.12
N THR A 47 5.39 16.54 -2.30
CA THR A 47 5.46 17.92 -2.78
C THR A 47 4.43 18.12 -3.90
N SER A 48 3.67 19.21 -3.84
CA SER A 48 2.79 19.64 -4.93
C SER A 48 3.53 20.61 -5.87
N MET A 49 3.33 20.45 -7.18
CA MET A 49 3.75 21.40 -8.20
C MET A 49 2.59 21.67 -9.15
N GLU A 50 2.33 22.94 -9.42
CA GLU A 50 1.31 23.34 -10.41
C GLU A 50 1.87 23.15 -11.83
N VAL A 51 1.08 22.54 -12.72
CA VAL A 51 1.42 22.34 -14.13
C VAL A 51 0.41 23.06 -15.03
N LYS A 52 0.92 23.80 -16.03
CA LYS A 52 0.09 24.40 -17.08
C LYS A 52 -0.17 23.37 -18.18
N VAL A 53 -1.45 23.13 -18.46
CA VAL A 53 -1.88 22.35 -19.64
C VAL A 53 -1.96 23.30 -20.84
N ALA A 54 -1.44 22.87 -22.00
CA ALA A 54 -1.38 23.64 -23.25
C ALA A 54 -2.72 23.64 -23.99
#